data_AF-A0A369Q7V8-F1
#
_entry.id   AF-A0A369Q7V8-F1
#
_cell.length_a   1.000
_cell.length_b   1.000
_cell.length_c   1.000
_cell.angle_alpha   90.00
_cell.angle_beta   90.00
_cell.angle_gamma   90.00
#
_symmetry.space_group_name_H-M   'P 1'
#
loop_
_entity.id
_entity.type
_entity.pdbx_description
1 polymer ?
#
loop_
_entity_poly.entity_id
_entity_poly.type
_entity_poly.pdbx_seq_one_letter_code
_entity_poly.pdbx_strand_id
1 'polypeptide(L)'
;MIILTGNDLKTGAVTWWTGDGWSEEIARAVDVGDQAEAILAREEASRAVNVPYAIPAKLDNGVPRPAHIKDRVRALGPTVRMDLSNQPDNPAAAEQVT
;
A
#
# COMPACT_ATOMS: atom_id res chain seq x y z
N MET A 1 6.18 2.09 -12.06
CA MET A 1 5.73 0.80 -11.54
C MET A 1 4.24 0.87 -11.23
N ILE A 2 3.58 -0.28 -11.31
CA ILE A 2 2.20 -0.49 -10.87
C ILE A 2 2.29 -1.37 -9.62
N ILE A 3 1.76 -0.90 -8.50
CA ILE A 3 1.68 -1.67 -7.26
C ILE A 3 0.22 -1.87 -6.86
N LEU A 4 -0.06 -2.91 -6.09
CA LEU A 4 -1.41 -3.24 -5.65
C LEU A 4 -1.58 -2.90 -4.18
N THR A 5 -2.74 -2.35 -3.84
CA THR A 5 -3.14 -2.11 -2.45
C THR A 5 -4.58 -2.56 -2.23
N GLY A 6 -4.90 -2.92 -1.00
CA GLY A 6 -6.26 -3.22 -0.56
C GLY A 6 -6.31 -3.23 0.96
N ASN A 7 -7.44 -3.64 1.53
CA ASN A 7 -7.55 -3.82 2.98
C ASN A 7 -7.47 -5.31 3.30
N ASP A 8 -6.62 -5.71 4.24
CA ASP A 8 -6.67 -7.06 4.81
C ASP A 8 -8.09 -7.36 5.29
N LEU A 9 -8.66 -8.48 4.87
CA LEU A 9 -10.06 -8.76 5.15
C LEU A 9 -10.34 -8.97 6.64
N LYS A 10 -9.36 -9.49 7.39
CA LYS A 10 -9.51 -9.87 8.79
C LYS A 10 -9.31 -8.67 9.72
N THR A 11 -8.32 -7.84 9.47
CA THR A 11 -7.91 -6.73 10.35
C THR A 11 -8.40 -5.37 9.86
N GLY A 12 -8.69 -5.25 8.55
CA GLY A 12 -8.96 -3.98 7.90
C GLY A 12 -7.70 -3.14 7.62
N ALA A 13 -6.51 -3.64 7.94
CA ALA A 13 -5.26 -2.93 7.73
C ALA A 13 -5.02 -2.64 6.24
N VAL A 14 -4.39 -1.51 5.93
CA VAL A 14 -3.93 -1.23 4.56
C VAL A 14 -2.79 -2.18 4.24
N THR A 15 -2.89 -2.92 3.14
CA THR A 15 -1.85 -3.86 2.70
C THR A 15 -1.43 -3.64 1.26
N TRP A 16 -0.28 -4.21 0.94
CA TRP A 16 0.48 -4.07 -0.31
C TRP A 16 0.95 -5.43 -0.80
N TRP A 17 0.81 -5.68 -2.11
CA TRP A 17 1.19 -6.96 -2.71
C TRP A 17 2.71 -7.14 -2.81
N THR A 18 3.22 -8.26 -2.30
CA THR A 18 4.66 -8.58 -2.22
C THR A 18 5.17 -9.47 -3.35
N GLY A 19 4.29 -9.96 -4.23
CA GLY A 19 4.61 -10.96 -5.26
C GLY A 19 4.07 -12.35 -4.92
N ASP A 20 3.90 -12.64 -3.63
CA ASP A 20 3.46 -13.92 -3.09
C ASP A 20 2.45 -13.79 -1.93
N GLY A 21 2.17 -12.57 -1.48
CA GLY A 21 1.23 -12.29 -0.40
C GLY A 21 1.00 -10.79 -0.19
N TRP A 22 0.48 -10.45 0.99
CA TRP A 22 0.11 -9.09 1.38
C TRP A 22 0.87 -8.66 2.63
N SER A 23 1.37 -7.43 2.63
CA SER A 23 2.16 -6.82 3.72
C SER A 23 1.60 -5.45 4.08
N GLU A 24 1.63 -5.07 5.36
CA GLU A 24 1.28 -3.71 5.79
C GLU A 24 2.37 -2.69 5.39
N GLU A 25 3.60 -3.15 5.17
CA GLU A 25 4.73 -2.31 4.77
C GLU A 25 4.76 -2.09 3.24
N ILE A 26 4.60 -0.83 2.82
CA ILE A 26 4.70 -0.45 1.40
C ILE A 26 6.09 -0.72 0.80
N ALA A 27 7.14 -0.73 1.62
CA ALA A 27 8.51 -1.01 1.18
C ALA A 27 8.66 -2.41 0.56
N ARG A 28 7.73 -3.32 0.86
CA ARG A 28 7.70 -4.69 0.32
C ARG A 28 6.88 -4.81 -0.98
N ALA A 29 6.24 -3.72 -1.42
CA ALA A 29 5.41 -3.75 -2.61
C ALA A 29 6.26 -3.96 -3.87
N VAL A 30 5.78 -4.81 -4.78
CA VAL A 30 6.48 -5.13 -6.03
C VAL A 30 5.72 -4.60 -7.25
N ASP A 31 6.47 -4.31 -8.32
CA ASP A 31 5.88 -3.96 -9.60
C ASP A 31 5.18 -5.19 -10.21
N VAL A 32 3.89 -5.06 -10.52
CA VAL A 32 3.10 -6.15 -11.11
C VAL A 32 2.90 -6.00 -12.61
N GLY A 33 3.25 -4.84 -13.19
CA GLY A 33 3.04 -4.55 -14.61
C GLY A 33 1.65 -4.94 -15.10
N ASP A 34 1.61 -5.68 -16.21
CA ASP A 34 0.37 -6.09 -16.88
C ASP A 34 -0.39 -7.22 -16.15
N GLN A 35 0.15 -7.77 -15.05
CA GLN A 35 -0.50 -8.84 -14.27
C GLN A 35 -1.47 -8.30 -13.21
N ALA A 36 -1.61 -6.97 -13.09
CA ALA A 36 -2.39 -6.33 -12.03
C ALA A 36 -3.81 -6.88 -11.92
N GLU A 37 -4.59 -6.87 -13.01
CA GLU A 37 -5.99 -7.29 -12.99
C GLU A 37 -6.15 -8.77 -12.61
N ALA A 38 -5.27 -9.64 -13.11
CA ALA A 38 -5.31 -11.07 -12.83
C ALA A 38 -5.00 -11.37 -11.34
N ILE A 39 -4.01 -10.69 -10.77
CA ILE A 39 -3.67 -10.83 -9.35
C ILE A 39 -4.81 -10.31 -8.48
N LEU A 40 -5.33 -9.10 -8.76
CA LEU A 40 -6.42 -8.50 -8.00
C LEU A 40 -7.65 -9.42 -7.94
N ALA A 41 -8.09 -9.94 -9.09
CA ALA A 41 -9.25 -10.83 -9.16
C ALA A 41 -9.05 -12.12 -8.38
N ARG A 42 -7.85 -12.72 -8.46
CA ARG A 42 -7.51 -13.94 -7.70
C ARG A 42 -7.52 -13.69 -6.20
N GLU A 43 -6.83 -12.64 -5.75
CA GLU A 43 -6.67 -12.33 -4.34
C GLU A 43 -7.99 -11.93 -3.69
N GLU A 44 -8.83 -11.16 -4.39
CA GLU A 44 -10.18 -10.82 -3.93
C GLU A 44 -11.08 -12.06 -3.83
N ALA A 45 -11.07 -12.93 -4.86
CA ALA A 45 -11.83 -14.19 -4.83
C ALA A 45 -11.40 -15.14 -3.71
N SER A 46 -10.10 -15.14 -3.38
CA SER A 46 -9.54 -15.91 -2.25
C SER A 46 -9.92 -15.34 -0.88
N ARG A 47 -10.51 -14.14 -0.84
CA ARG A 47 -10.87 -13.42 0.39
C ARG A 47 -9.67 -13.07 1.26
N ALA A 48 -8.49 -12.91 0.65
CA ALA A 48 -7.31 -12.40 1.34
C ALA A 48 -7.39 -10.88 1.55
N VAL A 49 -8.03 -10.17 0.61
CA VAL A 49 -8.07 -8.71 0.56
C VAL A 49 -9.45 -8.20 0.17
N ASN A 50 -9.82 -7.03 0.65
CA ASN A 50 -11.07 -6.33 0.36
C ASN A 50 -10.81 -5.07 -0.48
N VAL A 51 -11.63 -4.87 -1.52
CA VAL A 51 -11.56 -3.75 -2.47
C VAL A 51 -10.13 -3.46 -2.96
N PRO A 52 -9.40 -4.46 -3.50
CA PRO A 52 -8.04 -4.23 -3.93
C PRO A 52 -8.01 -3.47 -5.26
N TYR A 53 -7.01 -2.62 -5.46
CA TYR A 53 -6.84 -1.86 -6.69
C TYR A 53 -5.37 -1.58 -7.01
N ALA A 54 -5.10 -1.32 -8.29
CA ALA A 54 -3.78 -0.98 -8.79
C ALA A 54 -3.54 0.53 -8.74
N ILE A 55 -2.33 0.94 -8.38
CA ILE A 55 -1.93 2.35 -8.39
C ILE A 55 -0.56 2.55 -9.06
N PRO A 56 -0.35 3.71 -9.70
CA PRO A 56 0.97 4.11 -10.16
C PRO A 56 1.86 4.53 -8.97
N ALA A 57 3.10 4.07 -8.98
CA ALA A 57 4.13 4.48 -8.04
C ALA A 57 5.47 4.74 -8.75
N LYS A 58 6.34 5.49 -8.07
CA LYS A 58 7.75 5.70 -8.44
C LYS A 58 8.63 5.13 -7.34
N LEU A 59 9.81 4.64 -7.70
CA LEU A 59 10.82 4.30 -6.70
C LEU A 59 11.47 5.59 -6.19
N ASP A 60 11.53 5.73 -4.88
CA ASP A 60 12.23 6.78 -4.17
C ASP A 60 13.19 6.10 -3.18
N ASN A 61 14.50 6.22 -3.42
CA ASN A 61 15.55 5.51 -2.67
C ASN A 61 15.31 4.00 -2.52
N GLY A 62 14.77 3.36 -3.56
CA GLY A 62 14.46 1.92 -3.56
C GLY A 62 13.14 1.54 -2.89
N VAL A 63 12.40 2.50 -2.32
CA VAL A 63 11.08 2.29 -1.72
C VAL A 63 9.98 2.78 -2.67
N PRO A 64 8.90 2.01 -2.88
CA PRO A 64 7.75 2.48 -3.66
C PRO A 64 7.07 3.69 -3.00
N ARG A 65 6.98 4.80 -3.74
CA ARG A 65 6.23 6.00 -3.37
C ARG A 65 5.00 6.15 -4.28
N PRO A 66 3.77 6.07 -3.74
CA PRO A 66 2.55 6.27 -4.52
C PRO A 66 2.50 7.64 -5.19
N ALA A 67 2.03 7.69 -6.45
CA ALA A 67 1.98 8.93 -7.21
C ALA A 67 0.90 9.90 -6.69
N HIS A 68 -0.20 9.38 -6.16
CA HIS A 68 -1.34 10.18 -5.71
C HIS A 68 -1.36 10.35 -4.18
N ILE A 69 -1.68 11.55 -3.69
CA ILE A 69 -1.66 11.90 -2.26
C ILE A 69 -2.54 10.99 -1.40
N LYS A 70 -3.74 10.63 -1.89
CA LYS A 70 -4.65 9.71 -1.18
C LYS A 70 -3.98 8.38 -0.81
N ASP A 71 -3.14 7.86 -1.71
CA ASP A 71 -2.50 6.56 -1.54
C ASP A 71 -1.22 6.69 -0.69
N ARG A 72 -0.59 7.88 -0.66
CA ARG A 72 0.46 8.21 0.31
C ARG A 72 -0.08 8.30 1.74
N VAL A 73 -1.25 8.95 1.91
CA VAL A 73 -1.97 8.93 3.21
C VAL A 73 -2.32 7.50 3.58
N ARG A 74 -2.79 6.69 2.63
CA ARG A 74 -3.11 5.28 2.88
C ARG A 74 -1.89 4.47 3.33
N ALA A 75 -0.71 4.73 2.76
CA ALA A 75 0.55 4.09 3.16
C ALA A 75 1.04 4.53 4.54
N LEU A 76 0.89 5.81 4.87
CA LEU A 76 1.33 6.37 6.15
C LEU A 76 0.36 6.07 7.30
N GLY A 77 -0.94 6.16 7.04
CA GLY A 77 -1.99 6.18 8.07
C GLY A 77 -2.53 7.59 8.37
N PRO A 78 -3.23 7.77 9.49
CA PRO A 78 -3.92 9.03 9.81
C PRO A 78 -2.97 10.22 9.98
N THR A 79 -3.20 11.29 9.22
CA THR A 79 -2.37 12.51 9.26
C THR A 79 -2.70 13.44 10.44
N VAL A 80 -3.86 13.26 11.08
CA VAL A 80 -4.31 14.04 12.24
C VAL A 80 -4.05 13.35 13.59
N ARG A 81 -3.68 12.06 13.55
CA ARG A 81 -3.32 11.23 14.72
C ARG A 81 -2.08 10.43 14.36
N MET A 82 -0.97 11.14 14.18
CA MET A 82 0.31 10.56 13.75
C MET A 82 0.84 9.50 14.72
N ASP A 83 0.41 9.55 15.98
CA ASP A 83 0.65 8.51 17.00
C ASP A 83 0.01 7.15 16.66
N LEU A 84 -0.95 7.12 15.74
CA LEU A 84 -1.61 5.92 15.20
C LEU A 84 -1.21 5.63 13.75
N SER A 85 -0.20 6.32 13.22
CA SER A 85 0.34 6.04 11.88
C SER A 85 1.18 4.77 11.88
N ASN A 86 1.57 4.30 10.69
CA ASN A 86 2.52 3.21 10.51
C ASN A 86 3.96 3.62 10.91
N GLN A 87 4.19 4.89 11.25
CA GLN A 87 5.50 5.43 11.66
C GLN A 87 5.34 6.41 12.84
N PRO A 88 4.82 5.96 13.99
CA PRO A 88 4.44 6.85 15.09
C PRO A 88 5.64 7.55 15.74
N ASP A 89 6.82 6.93 15.70
CA ASP A 89 8.06 7.45 16.28
C ASP A 89 8.89 8.29 15.29
N ASN A 90 8.41 8.47 14.06
CA ASN A 90 9.12 9.24 13.04
C ASN A 90 8.48 10.65 12.88
N PRO A 91 9.10 11.70 13.45
CA PRO A 91 8.55 13.06 13.40
C PRO A 91 8.49 13.63 11.97
N ALA A 92 9.29 13.10 11.03
CA ALA A 92 9.30 13.53 9.64
C ALA A 92 8.30 12.74 8.75
N ALA A 93 7.54 11.79 9.31
CA ALA A 93 6.69 10.91 8.51
C ALA A 93 5.59 11.65 7.74
N ALA A 94 5.09 12.77 8.29
CA ALA A 94 4.07 13.58 7.63
C ALA A 94 4.54 14.19 6.29
N GLU A 95 5.83 14.45 6.13
CA GLU A 95 6.43 15.01 4.88
C GLU A 95 6.34 14.01 3.71
N GLN A 96 6.09 12.73 3.99
CA GLN A 96 5.93 11.70 2.96
C GLN A 96 4.59 11.82 2.23
N VAL A 97 3.62 12.58 2.76
CA VAL A 97 2.31 12.76 2.12
C VAL A 97 2.30 13.92 1.13
N THR A 98 3.08 14.96 1.38
CA THR A 98 3.25 16.12 0.48
C THR A 98 4.00 15.74 -0.79
#